data_AF-A0A9X3N9Y5-F1
#
_entry.id   AF-A0A9X3N9Y5-F1
#
_cell.length_a   1.000
_cell.length_b   1.000
_cell.length_c   1.000
_cell.angle_alpha   90.00
_cell.angle_beta   90.00
_cell.angle_gamma   90.00
#
_symmetry.space_group_name_H-M   'P 1'
#
loop_
_entity.id
_entity.type
_entity.pdbx_description
1 polymer ?
#
loop_
_entity_poly.entity_id
_entity_poly.type
_entity_poly.pdbx_seq_one_letter_code
_entity_poly.pdbx_strand_id
1 'polypeptide(L)'
;MSSRRGTIFLLVGLLAGFLVVLVVIDRLSPAPEGPPSSSYATTPLGVAAYAALLDRAGVTVRQVRTPIAEREPREGETLVILDPDVMEPEEAEAIRAWVEGGGRLVLGASSEVAWIEQLLDEPPRWTSAASDEHEPLVPLPGVRTVVSLDGTGFEELGAALPMLGPAGSPLAASATLGAGQVVLLADTSPLTNRGLARADNAAFSLALTGDAPVAFLETVHGYGVSRGFGGLPSSIKWALLGLALTSLVALWAAGKRFGEPEDEDSEPPPPRVEYVDALAGSLARAKPEKEHT
;
A
#
# COMPACT_ATOMS: atom_id res chain seq x y z
N MET A 1 -47.51 -1.75 -2.80
CA MET A 1 -46.53 -2.76 -3.26
C MET A 1 -45.59 -2.30 -4.38
N SER A 2 -45.93 -1.29 -5.20
CA SER A 2 -45.09 -0.81 -6.32
C SER A 2 -43.80 -0.08 -5.89
N SER A 3 -43.83 0.79 -4.88
CA SER A 3 -42.65 1.62 -4.52
C SER A 3 -41.47 0.83 -3.97
N ARG A 4 -41.71 -0.21 -3.15
CA ARG A 4 -40.64 -1.05 -2.58
C ARG A 4 -39.83 -1.78 -3.65
N ARG A 5 -40.47 -2.23 -4.73
CA ARG A 5 -39.77 -2.88 -5.84
C ARG A 5 -38.90 -1.86 -6.58
N GLY A 6 -39.40 -0.66 -6.83
CA GLY A 6 -38.64 0.42 -7.46
C GLY A 6 -37.37 0.82 -6.70
N THR A 7 -37.45 0.92 -5.37
CA THR A 7 -36.28 1.25 -4.54
C THR A 7 -35.23 0.13 -4.54
N ILE A 8 -35.66 -1.13 -4.51
CA ILE A 8 -34.74 -2.29 -4.58
C ILE A 8 -34.00 -2.31 -5.91
N PHE A 9 -34.70 -2.12 -7.03
CA PHE A 9 -34.05 -2.09 -8.35
C PHE A 9 -33.08 -0.92 -8.50
N LEU A 10 -33.39 0.24 -7.91
CA LEU A 10 -32.50 1.40 -7.94
C LEU A 10 -31.21 1.16 -7.13
N LEU A 11 -31.31 0.56 -5.95
CA LEU A 11 -30.15 0.23 -5.11
C LEU A 11 -29.27 -0.86 -5.74
N VAL A 12 -29.89 -1.90 -6.30
CA VAL A 12 -29.15 -2.94 -7.04
C VAL A 12 -28.46 -2.36 -8.27
N GLY A 13 -29.12 -1.44 -8.98
CA GLY A 13 -28.54 -0.74 -10.12
C GLY A 13 -27.34 0.14 -9.73
N LEU A 14 -27.43 0.84 -8.59
CA LEU A 14 -26.34 1.67 -8.06
C LEU A 14 -25.13 0.83 -7.63
N LEU A 15 -25.38 -0.29 -6.94
CA LEU A 15 -24.31 -1.24 -6.55
C LEU A 15 -23.66 -1.87 -7.78
N ALA A 16 -24.45 -2.32 -8.75
CA ALA A 16 -23.95 -2.86 -10.01
C ALA A 16 -23.14 -1.81 -10.78
N GLY A 17 -23.63 -0.56 -10.85
CA GLY A 17 -22.91 0.55 -11.47
C GLY A 17 -21.58 0.84 -10.78
N PHE A 18 -21.54 0.87 -9.45
CA PHE A 18 -20.31 1.05 -8.68
C PHE A 18 -19.31 -0.10 -8.91
N LEU A 19 -19.78 -1.36 -8.90
CA LEU A 19 -18.96 -2.52 -9.21
C LEU A 19 -18.39 -2.45 -10.64
N VAL A 20 -19.19 -2.02 -11.62
CA VAL A 20 -18.72 -1.82 -13.00
C VAL A 20 -17.64 -0.74 -13.05
N VAL A 21 -17.81 0.39 -12.36
CA VAL A 21 -16.79 1.45 -12.29
C VAL A 21 -15.49 0.93 -11.68
N LEU A 22 -15.55 0.15 -10.60
CA LEU A 22 -14.34 -0.47 -10.02
C LEU A 22 -13.64 -1.42 -11.00
N VAL A 23 -14.39 -2.26 -11.72
CA VAL A 23 -13.83 -3.16 -12.74
C VAL A 23 -13.23 -2.37 -13.91
N VAL A 24 -13.85 -1.26 -14.33
CA VAL A 24 -13.33 -0.40 -15.39
C VAL A 24 -12.04 0.30 -14.95
N ILE A 25 -11.98 0.80 -13.71
CA ILE A 25 -10.74 1.38 -13.13
C ILE A 25 -9.64 0.32 -13.12
N ASP A 26 -9.91 -0.89 -12.62
CA ASP A 26 -8.94 -2.00 -12.56
C ASP A 26 -8.45 -2.43 -13.96
N ARG A 27 -9.33 -2.39 -14.98
CA ARG A 27 -8.99 -2.71 -16.38
C ARG A 27 -8.22 -1.60 -17.09
N LEU A 28 -8.38 -0.35 -16.67
CA LEU A 28 -7.69 0.81 -17.23
C LEU A 28 -6.39 1.13 -16.49
N SER A 29 -6.24 0.64 -15.25
CA SER A 29 -4.97 0.68 -14.53
C SER A 29 -3.94 -0.20 -15.24
N PRO A 30 -2.73 0.33 -15.52
CA PRO A 30 -1.63 -0.50 -16.02
C PRO A 30 -1.43 -1.71 -15.12
N ALA A 31 -1.02 -2.85 -15.71
CA ALA A 31 -0.62 -4.00 -14.92
C ALA A 31 0.42 -3.55 -13.88
N PRO A 32 0.36 -4.02 -12.62
CA PRO A 32 1.33 -3.63 -11.60
C PRO A 32 2.72 -4.07 -12.03
N GLU A 33 3.47 -3.14 -12.58
CA GLU A 33 4.91 -3.22 -12.73
C GLU A 33 5.47 -3.21 -11.30
N GLY A 34 6.30 -4.20 -10.96
CA GLY A 34 6.89 -4.28 -9.62
C GLY A 34 7.56 -2.96 -9.25
N PRO A 35 7.47 -2.51 -7.98
CA PRO A 35 8.02 -1.24 -7.55
C PRO A 35 9.52 -1.13 -7.90
N PRO A 36 10.01 0.10 -8.17
CA PRO A 36 11.43 0.32 -8.39
C PRO A 36 12.23 -0.21 -7.20
N SER A 37 13.48 -0.60 -7.44
CA SER A 37 14.42 -1.04 -6.41
C SER A 37 14.05 -2.32 -5.63
N SER A 38 12.92 -2.96 -5.95
CA SER A 38 12.56 -4.27 -5.41
C SER A 38 13.31 -5.43 -6.10
N SER A 39 13.73 -6.42 -5.30
CA SER A 39 14.35 -7.65 -5.79
C SER A 39 13.37 -8.62 -6.45
N TYR A 40 12.06 -8.37 -6.35
CA TYR A 40 11.03 -9.09 -7.12
C TYR A 40 10.77 -8.47 -8.49
N ALA A 41 11.11 -7.20 -8.68
CA ALA A 41 10.79 -6.47 -9.90
C ALA A 41 11.78 -6.79 -11.03
N THR A 42 11.26 -7.32 -12.14
CA THR A 42 12.02 -7.60 -13.37
C THR A 42 11.97 -6.43 -14.37
N THR A 43 11.38 -5.31 -13.97
CA THR A 43 11.34 -4.07 -14.76
C THR A 43 12.73 -3.45 -14.84
N PRO A 44 13.01 -2.52 -15.77
CA PRO A 44 14.31 -1.86 -15.85
C PRO A 44 14.78 -1.23 -14.53
N LEU A 45 13.85 -0.74 -13.69
CA LEU A 45 14.12 -0.08 -12.41
C LEU A 45 14.14 -1.04 -11.20
N GLY A 46 13.76 -2.31 -11.35
CA GLY A 46 13.89 -3.31 -10.28
C GLY A 46 15.32 -3.83 -10.11
N VAL A 47 15.57 -4.65 -9.08
CA VAL A 47 16.90 -5.24 -8.78
C VAL A 47 16.89 -6.77 -8.79
N ALA A 48 15.92 -7.40 -9.44
CA ALA A 48 15.86 -8.87 -9.56
C ALA A 48 17.13 -9.49 -10.18
N ALA A 49 17.78 -8.80 -11.11
CA ALA A 49 19.04 -9.21 -11.72
C ALA A 49 20.21 -9.15 -10.72
N TYR A 50 20.20 -8.20 -9.78
CA TYR A 50 21.21 -8.14 -8.71
C TYR A 50 21.05 -9.31 -7.74
N ALA A 51 19.82 -9.61 -7.30
CA ALA A 51 19.54 -10.80 -6.49
C ALA A 51 19.97 -12.10 -7.22
N ALA A 52 19.71 -12.20 -8.52
CA ALA A 52 20.14 -13.35 -9.33
C ALA A 52 21.67 -13.40 -9.52
N LEU A 53 22.35 -12.25 -9.58
CA LEU A 53 23.80 -12.17 -9.68
C LEU A 53 24.46 -12.68 -8.39
N LEU A 54 23.95 -12.28 -7.23
CA LEU A 54 24.42 -12.76 -5.92
C LEU A 54 24.25 -14.28 -5.80
N ASP A 55 23.07 -14.80 -6.15
CA ASP A 55 22.80 -16.25 -6.14
C ASP A 55 23.77 -17.02 -7.06
N ARG A 56 24.02 -16.50 -8.27
CA ARG A 56 25.00 -17.08 -9.20
C ARG A 56 26.44 -16.99 -8.70
N ALA A 57 26.77 -15.99 -7.89
CA ALA A 57 28.07 -15.87 -7.23
C ALA A 57 28.21 -16.81 -6.01
N GLY A 58 27.17 -17.58 -5.66
CA GLY A 58 27.15 -18.50 -4.53
C GLY A 58 26.76 -17.84 -3.20
N VAL A 59 26.33 -16.58 -3.24
CA VAL A 59 25.82 -15.86 -2.06
C VAL A 59 24.37 -16.28 -1.81
N THR A 60 24.06 -16.70 -0.58
CA THR A 60 22.68 -17.04 -0.22
C THR A 60 21.83 -15.77 -0.18
N VAL A 61 20.81 -15.69 -1.04
CA VAL A 61 19.90 -14.54 -1.09
C VAL A 61 18.55 -14.88 -0.46
N ARG A 62 18.03 -13.96 0.35
CA ARG A 62 16.69 -14.03 0.93
C ARG A 62 15.96 -12.71 0.76
N GLN A 63 14.70 -12.79 0.38
CA GLN A 63 13.80 -11.65 0.44
C GLN A 63 13.00 -11.66 1.75
N VAL A 64 13.14 -10.59 2.53
CA VAL A 64 12.51 -10.42 3.84
C VAL A 64 11.21 -9.64 3.67
N ARG A 65 10.09 -10.29 3.99
CA ARG A 65 8.73 -9.72 3.91
C ARG A 65 8.11 -9.47 5.30
N THR A 66 8.92 -9.52 6.33
CA THR A 66 8.55 -9.32 7.73
C THR A 66 9.35 -8.11 8.23
N PRO A 67 8.75 -7.18 8.97
CA PRO A 67 9.49 -6.08 9.58
C PRO A 67 10.65 -6.60 10.45
N ILE A 68 11.76 -5.89 10.44
CA ILE A 68 12.94 -6.14 11.27
C ILE A 68 12.59 -6.01 12.75
N ALA A 69 11.71 -5.08 13.11
CA ALA A 69 11.18 -4.96 14.47
C ALA A 69 10.47 -6.23 14.97
N GLU A 70 9.87 -7.02 14.07
CA GLU A 70 9.25 -8.32 14.42
C GLU A 70 10.25 -9.48 14.38
N ARG A 71 11.21 -9.43 13.44
CA ARG A 71 12.20 -10.49 13.26
C ARG A 71 13.48 -9.95 12.65
N GLU A 72 14.52 -9.93 13.48
CA GLU A 72 15.86 -9.54 13.08
C GLU A 72 16.44 -10.41 11.94
N PRO A 73 17.36 -9.85 11.13
CA PRO A 73 18.18 -10.62 10.21
C PRO A 73 18.98 -11.71 10.94
N ARG A 74 19.34 -12.77 10.22
CA ARG A 74 20.16 -13.83 10.80
C ARG A 74 21.57 -13.34 11.06
N GLU A 75 22.24 -13.95 12.03
CA GLU A 75 23.64 -13.65 12.32
C GLU A 75 24.51 -13.82 11.07
N GLY A 76 25.35 -12.82 10.79
CA GLY A 76 26.22 -12.78 9.60
C GLY A 76 25.54 -12.43 8.28
N GLU A 77 24.22 -12.15 8.25
CA GLU A 77 23.55 -11.61 7.05
C GLU A 77 23.90 -10.12 6.85
N THR A 78 24.07 -9.72 5.59
CA THR A 78 24.04 -8.31 5.17
C THR A 78 22.61 -7.94 4.78
N LEU A 79 22.04 -6.95 5.46
CA LEU A 79 20.72 -6.40 5.15
C LEU A 79 20.86 -5.37 4.02
N VAL A 80 20.04 -5.48 2.98
CA VAL A 80 20.00 -4.56 1.85
C VAL A 80 18.63 -3.88 1.81
N ILE A 81 18.62 -2.55 1.86
CA ILE A 81 17.43 -1.71 1.79
C ILE A 81 17.66 -0.68 0.69
N LEU A 82 16.78 -0.63 -0.30
CA LEU A 82 16.94 0.24 -1.47
C LEU A 82 15.68 1.09 -1.65
N ASP A 83 15.88 2.39 -1.86
CA ASP A 83 14.87 3.44 -2.04
C ASP A 83 13.58 3.24 -1.23
N PRO A 84 13.66 3.14 0.11
CA PRO A 84 12.45 3.08 0.93
C PRO A 84 11.74 4.45 0.91
N ASP A 85 10.56 4.50 0.29
CA ASP A 85 9.72 5.70 0.24
C ASP A 85 9.30 6.15 1.65
N VAL A 86 8.91 5.20 2.49
CA VAL A 86 8.48 5.41 3.86
C VAL A 86 9.05 4.30 4.74
N MET A 87 9.57 4.68 5.91
CA MET A 87 10.00 3.77 6.96
C MET A 87 9.28 4.17 8.25
N GLU A 88 8.65 3.20 8.91
CA GLU A 88 8.07 3.43 10.23
C GLU A 88 9.18 3.67 11.26
N PRO A 89 8.99 4.56 12.24
CA PRO A 89 10.03 4.89 13.22
C PRO A 89 10.57 3.67 13.97
N GLU A 90 9.67 2.80 14.43
CA GLU A 90 10.01 1.57 15.14
C GLU A 90 10.86 0.62 14.28
N GLU A 91 10.61 0.57 12.96
CA GLU A 91 11.38 -0.24 12.03
C GLU A 91 12.80 0.34 11.83
N ALA A 92 12.91 1.66 11.69
CA ALA A 92 14.21 2.35 11.59
C ALA A 92 15.05 2.15 12.86
N GLU A 93 14.45 2.27 14.05
CA GLU A 93 15.10 2.02 15.34
C GLU A 93 15.54 0.55 15.48
N ALA A 94 14.72 -0.41 15.04
CA ALA A 94 15.10 -1.82 15.07
C ALA A 94 16.28 -2.12 14.14
N ILE A 95 16.30 -1.54 12.93
CA ILE A 95 17.43 -1.64 12.02
C ILE A 95 18.69 -1.03 12.65
N ARG A 96 18.57 0.17 13.24
CA ARG A 96 19.68 0.83 13.96
C ARG A 96 20.25 -0.08 15.05
N ALA A 97 19.41 -0.59 15.93
CA ALA A 97 19.82 -1.46 17.04
C ALA A 97 20.53 -2.73 16.54
N TRP A 98 20.01 -3.34 15.48
CA TRP A 98 20.64 -4.51 14.86
C TRP A 98 22.03 -4.20 14.28
N VAL A 99 22.19 -3.07 13.59
CA VAL A 99 23.50 -2.63 13.09
C VAL A 99 24.44 -2.32 14.25
N GLU A 100 24.00 -1.59 15.27
CA GLU A 100 24.80 -1.30 16.47
C GLU A 100 25.30 -2.58 17.16
N GLY A 101 24.52 -3.66 17.10
CA GLY A 101 24.87 -5.00 17.58
C GLY A 101 25.90 -5.77 16.75
N GLY A 102 26.35 -5.23 15.61
CA GLY A 102 27.33 -5.86 14.71
C GLY A 102 26.79 -6.23 13.33
N GLY A 103 25.55 -5.86 13.01
CA GLY A 103 24.95 -6.06 11.69
C GLY A 103 25.66 -5.27 10.59
N ARG A 104 25.49 -5.73 9.34
CA ARG A 104 25.97 -5.02 8.15
C ARG A 104 24.81 -4.58 7.27
N LEU A 105 24.71 -3.28 7.02
CA LEU A 105 23.64 -2.67 6.24
C LEU A 105 24.20 -2.08 4.94
N VAL A 106 23.55 -2.38 3.82
CA VAL A 106 23.66 -1.60 2.58
C VAL A 106 22.36 -0.85 2.40
N LEU A 107 22.42 0.46 2.49
CA LEU A 107 21.29 1.35 2.34
C LEU A 107 21.49 2.22 1.10
N GLY A 108 20.59 2.10 0.14
CA GLY A 108 20.50 3.03 -0.98
C GLY A 108 19.24 3.87 -0.89
N ALA A 109 19.37 5.17 -1.08
CA ALA A 109 18.25 6.08 -1.25
C ALA A 109 18.66 7.17 -2.24
N SER A 110 17.83 7.41 -3.24
CA SER A 110 18.13 8.34 -4.34
C SER A 110 17.69 9.79 -4.06
N SER A 111 17.22 10.09 -2.85
CA SER A 111 16.88 11.43 -2.39
C SER A 111 16.93 11.53 -0.87
N GLU A 112 16.91 12.76 -0.36
CA GLU A 112 16.72 13.02 1.07
C GLU A 112 15.42 12.40 1.57
N VAL A 113 15.52 11.71 2.71
CA VAL A 113 14.42 11.01 3.34
C VAL A 113 14.45 11.27 4.84
N ALA A 114 13.32 11.70 5.42
CA ALA A 114 13.27 12.15 6.82
C ALA A 114 13.57 11.03 7.84
N TRP A 115 13.29 9.78 7.49
CA TRP A 115 13.45 8.65 8.42
C TRP A 115 14.92 8.30 8.68
N ILE A 116 15.87 8.74 7.85
CA ILE A 116 17.29 8.42 8.01
C ILE A 116 17.91 9.02 9.29
N GLU A 117 17.33 10.10 9.80
CA GLU A 117 17.70 10.71 11.10
C GLU A 117 17.50 9.76 12.28
N GLN A 118 16.62 8.76 12.14
CA GLN A 118 16.43 7.74 13.17
C GLN A 118 17.47 6.62 13.09
N LEU A 119 18.03 6.41 11.90
CA LEU A 119 19.04 5.40 11.64
C LEU A 119 20.45 5.89 11.94
N LEU A 120 20.76 7.15 11.59
CA LEU A 120 22.09 7.75 11.69
C LEU A 120 22.03 9.05 12.51
N ASP A 121 22.99 9.24 13.42
CA ASP A 121 23.08 10.46 14.24
C ASP A 121 23.44 11.71 13.41
N GLU A 122 24.27 11.52 12.37
CA GLU A 122 24.66 12.56 11.41
C GLU A 122 24.30 12.08 10.00
N PRO A 123 23.07 12.33 9.52
CA PRO A 123 22.62 11.83 8.23
C PRO A 123 23.34 12.53 7.07
N PRO A 124 23.59 11.82 5.95
CA PRO A 124 24.14 12.46 4.76
C PRO A 124 23.12 13.42 4.13
N ARG A 125 23.60 14.32 3.28
CA ARG A 125 22.78 15.18 2.42
C ARG A 125 23.00 14.88 0.96
N TRP A 126 21.93 14.94 0.18
CA TRP A 126 21.97 14.63 -1.24
C TRP A 126 22.14 15.87 -2.08
N THR A 127 22.79 15.70 -3.21
CA THR A 127 22.94 16.70 -4.25
C THR A 127 22.92 16.03 -5.62
N SER A 128 22.95 16.83 -6.68
CA SER A 128 23.19 16.31 -8.02
C SER A 128 24.64 15.84 -8.13
N ALA A 129 24.85 14.64 -8.65
CA ALA A 129 26.18 14.10 -8.88
C ALA A 129 26.95 15.01 -9.85
N ALA A 130 28.25 15.22 -9.58
CA ALA A 130 29.12 15.96 -10.48
C ALA A 130 29.47 15.17 -11.76
N SER A 131 29.25 13.85 -11.75
CA SER A 131 29.57 12.90 -12.83
C SER A 131 28.66 11.68 -12.75
N ASP A 132 28.35 11.08 -13.89
CA ASP A 132 27.68 9.77 -13.98
C ASP A 132 28.69 8.61 -13.88
N GLU A 133 29.98 8.88 -14.08
CA GLU A 133 31.07 7.92 -13.92
C GLU A 133 31.79 8.14 -12.60
N HIS A 134 31.98 7.04 -11.87
CA HIS A 134 32.49 7.03 -10.50
C HIS A 134 33.65 6.06 -10.37
N GLU A 135 34.71 6.47 -9.67
CA GLU A 135 35.91 5.66 -9.45
C GLU A 135 36.09 5.32 -7.96
N PRO A 136 36.61 4.12 -7.62
CA PRO A 136 36.89 3.75 -6.24
C PRO A 136 37.89 4.69 -5.58
N LEU A 137 37.51 5.23 -4.42
CA LEU A 137 38.40 5.99 -3.54
C LEU A 137 39.06 5.08 -2.49
N VAL A 138 38.52 3.88 -2.33
CA VAL A 138 39.07 2.78 -1.52
C VAL A 138 39.24 1.53 -2.39
N PRO A 139 40.09 0.57 -2.00
CA PRO A 139 40.26 -0.67 -2.76
C PRO A 139 38.94 -1.47 -2.86
N LEU A 140 38.40 -1.59 -4.07
CA LEU A 140 37.23 -2.41 -4.40
C LEU A 140 37.62 -3.45 -5.46
N PRO A 141 37.71 -4.75 -5.11
CA PRO A 141 38.17 -5.79 -6.03
C PRO A 141 37.34 -5.84 -7.32
N GLY A 142 38.00 -5.76 -8.47
CA GLY A 142 37.35 -5.86 -9.78
C GLY A 142 36.53 -4.63 -10.19
N VAL A 143 36.57 -3.54 -9.42
CA VAL A 143 35.88 -2.29 -9.72
C VAL A 143 36.91 -1.25 -10.15
N ARG A 144 36.74 -0.67 -11.34
CA ARG A 144 37.50 0.50 -11.81
C ARG A 144 36.58 1.68 -12.06
N THR A 145 35.43 1.41 -12.68
CA THR A 145 34.45 2.44 -13.00
C THR A 145 33.04 1.92 -12.75
N VAL A 146 32.26 2.70 -12.01
CA VAL A 146 30.82 2.48 -11.79
C VAL A 146 30.07 3.60 -12.50
N VAL A 147 28.95 3.25 -13.14
CA VAL A 147 28.10 4.22 -13.85
C VAL A 147 26.75 4.32 -13.15
N SER A 148 26.40 5.53 -12.69
CA SER A 148 25.07 5.88 -12.21
C SER A 148 24.20 6.40 -13.37
N LEU A 149 22.88 6.31 -13.22
CA LEU A 149 21.91 6.69 -14.26
C LEU A 149 20.88 7.71 -13.78
N ASP A 150 20.74 7.93 -12.47
CA ASP A 150 19.78 8.89 -11.90
C ASP A 150 20.47 10.18 -11.42
N GLY A 151 21.81 10.15 -11.31
CA GLY A 151 22.65 11.34 -11.25
C GLY A 151 22.65 12.01 -9.88
N THR A 152 22.58 11.21 -8.82
CA THR A 152 22.55 11.67 -7.42
C THR A 152 23.85 11.30 -6.69
N GLY A 153 24.31 12.20 -5.83
CA GLY A 153 25.53 12.07 -5.03
C GLY A 153 25.35 12.69 -3.65
N PHE A 154 26.31 12.46 -2.76
CA PHE A 154 26.30 13.09 -1.44
C PHE A 154 27.05 14.43 -1.43
N GLU A 155 26.46 15.48 -0.85
CA GLU A 155 27.15 16.75 -0.58
C GLU A 155 27.84 16.72 0.79
N GLU A 156 27.12 16.23 1.79
CA GLU A 156 27.62 16.03 3.16
C GLU A 156 27.46 14.56 3.51
N LEU A 157 28.48 13.98 4.17
CA LEU A 157 28.50 12.57 4.56
C LEU A 157 28.30 12.35 6.07
N GLY A 158 28.21 13.42 6.87
CA GLY A 158 28.28 13.32 8.32
C GLY A 158 29.57 12.61 8.75
N ALA A 159 29.43 11.57 9.57
CA ALA A 159 30.53 10.71 10.02
C ALA A 159 30.97 9.64 8.99
N ALA A 160 30.30 9.51 7.85
CA ALA A 160 30.64 8.52 6.83
C ALA A 160 31.88 8.93 6.01
N LEU A 161 32.63 7.94 5.54
CA LEU A 161 33.81 8.12 4.70
C LEU A 161 33.50 7.72 3.25
N PRO A 162 33.90 8.52 2.26
CA PRO A 162 33.61 8.25 0.86
C PRO A 162 34.36 6.99 0.38
N MET A 163 33.65 6.12 -0.33
CA MET A 163 34.18 4.88 -0.92
C MET A 163 34.28 4.96 -2.45
N LEU A 164 33.34 5.66 -3.07
CA LEU A 164 33.17 5.73 -4.51
C LEU A 164 32.89 7.18 -4.89
N GLY A 165 33.80 7.77 -5.65
CA GLY A 165 33.87 9.21 -5.90
C GLY A 165 33.22 9.64 -7.21
N PRO A 166 33.28 10.94 -7.55
CA PRO A 166 34.29 11.90 -7.09
C PRO A 166 34.12 12.33 -5.63
N ALA A 167 35.22 12.63 -4.92
CA ALA A 167 35.22 12.90 -3.48
C ALA A 167 34.36 14.10 -3.05
N GLY A 168 34.12 15.07 -3.94
CA GLY A 168 33.25 16.22 -3.69
C GLY A 168 31.76 15.95 -3.91
N SER A 169 31.40 14.83 -4.55
CA SER A 169 30.02 14.35 -4.66
C SER A 169 29.98 12.81 -4.68
N PRO A 170 30.32 12.13 -3.56
CA PRO A 170 30.50 10.68 -3.56
C PRO A 170 29.19 9.95 -3.87
N LEU A 171 29.27 8.87 -4.66
CA LEU A 171 28.15 7.97 -4.92
C LEU A 171 27.94 6.98 -3.77
N ALA A 172 29.03 6.53 -3.14
CA ALA A 172 28.97 5.58 -2.04
C ALA A 172 29.88 5.99 -0.89
N ALA A 173 29.44 5.72 0.33
CA ALA A 173 30.19 5.98 1.55
C ALA A 173 30.00 4.85 2.58
N SER A 174 30.96 4.67 3.49
CA SER A 174 30.85 3.74 4.62
C SER A 174 30.86 4.50 5.93
N ALA A 175 29.97 4.13 6.84
CA ALA A 175 29.98 4.55 8.23
C ALA A 175 30.09 3.33 9.15
N THR A 176 30.63 3.54 10.35
CA THR A 176 30.55 2.58 11.46
C THR A 176 29.45 3.02 12.40
N LEU A 177 28.59 2.10 12.82
CA LEU A 177 27.50 2.36 13.75
C LEU A 177 27.53 1.27 14.83
N GLY A 178 27.88 1.66 16.06
CA GLY A 178 28.17 0.71 17.14
C GLY A 178 29.28 -0.29 16.74
N ALA A 179 28.98 -1.58 16.82
CA ALA A 179 29.87 -2.66 16.37
C ALA A 179 29.71 -3.04 14.89
N GLY A 180 28.73 -2.46 14.18
CA GLY A 180 28.40 -2.79 12.80
C GLY A 180 28.87 -1.79 11.76
N GLN A 181 28.45 -2.03 10.52
CA GLN A 181 28.85 -1.25 9.35
C GLN A 181 27.62 -0.88 8.52
N VAL A 182 27.60 0.37 8.04
CA VAL A 182 26.61 0.87 7.07
C VAL A 182 27.34 1.31 5.81
N VAL A 183 26.92 0.81 4.66
CA VAL A 183 27.29 1.33 3.34
C VAL A 183 26.10 2.10 2.78
N LEU A 184 26.32 3.37 2.49
CA LEU A 184 25.34 4.31 1.96
C LEU A 184 25.54 4.49 0.46
N LEU A 185 24.46 4.47 -0.30
CA LEU A 185 24.43 4.75 -1.74
C LEU A 185 23.52 5.94 -2.01
N ALA A 186 24.06 6.95 -2.69
CA ALA A 186 23.31 8.13 -3.10
C ALA A 186 22.43 7.87 -4.33
N ASP A 187 22.74 6.84 -5.13
CA ASP A 187 22.00 6.42 -6.32
C ASP A 187 21.99 4.88 -6.38
N THR A 188 20.81 4.28 -6.46
CA THR A 188 20.63 2.81 -6.54
C THR A 188 20.67 2.28 -7.96
N SER A 189 20.60 3.15 -8.98
CA SER A 189 20.58 2.78 -10.39
C SER A 189 21.71 1.86 -10.83
N PRO A 190 22.95 1.88 -10.27
CA PRO A 190 23.95 0.88 -10.59
C PRO A 190 23.52 -0.57 -10.28
N LEU A 191 22.65 -0.75 -9.29
CA LEU A 191 22.15 -2.06 -8.83
C LEU A 191 20.91 -2.52 -9.61
N THR A 192 20.28 -1.64 -10.38
CA THR A 192 19.05 -1.94 -11.12
C THR A 192 19.30 -2.86 -12.31
N ASN A 193 18.24 -3.52 -12.79
CA ASN A 193 18.28 -4.43 -13.93
C ASN A 193 18.85 -3.74 -15.20
N ARG A 194 18.55 -2.45 -15.40
CA ARG A 194 19.12 -1.65 -16.51
C ARG A 194 20.56 -1.21 -16.28
N GLY A 195 20.96 -1.03 -15.03
CA GLY A 195 22.27 -0.51 -14.64
C GLY A 195 23.34 -1.57 -14.47
N LEU A 196 22.97 -2.79 -14.08
CA LEU A 196 23.92 -3.84 -13.69
C LEU A 196 24.92 -4.22 -14.79
N ALA A 197 24.51 -4.13 -16.06
CA ALA A 197 25.35 -4.44 -17.21
C ALA A 197 26.26 -3.28 -17.68
N ARG A 198 26.22 -2.12 -17.00
CA ARG A 198 27.05 -0.95 -17.35
C ARG A 198 28.38 -1.02 -16.60
N ALA A 199 29.48 -0.74 -17.31
CA ALA A 199 30.83 -0.69 -16.76
C ALA A 199 31.12 -1.86 -15.78
N ASP A 200 31.60 -1.56 -14.56
CA ASP A 200 31.87 -2.56 -13.53
C ASP A 200 30.75 -2.62 -12.46
N ASN A 201 29.52 -2.17 -12.78
CA ASN A 201 28.40 -2.12 -11.82
C ASN A 201 28.09 -3.49 -11.19
N ALA A 202 28.17 -4.57 -11.97
CA ALA A 202 28.03 -5.92 -11.45
C ALA A 202 29.12 -6.27 -10.41
N ALA A 203 30.39 -5.93 -10.67
CA ALA A 203 31.48 -6.16 -9.72
C ALA A 203 31.31 -5.30 -8.45
N PHE A 204 30.87 -4.05 -8.62
CA PHE A 204 30.55 -3.17 -7.50
C PHE A 204 29.42 -3.73 -6.63
N SER A 205 28.35 -4.22 -7.25
CA SER A 205 27.22 -4.81 -6.52
C SER A 205 27.64 -6.03 -5.67
N LEU A 206 28.56 -6.85 -6.16
CA LEU A 206 29.15 -7.95 -5.41
C LEU A 206 30.05 -7.45 -4.26
N ALA A 207 30.85 -6.41 -4.51
CA ALA A 207 31.73 -5.83 -3.49
C ALA A 207 30.95 -5.21 -2.30
N LEU A 208 29.74 -4.68 -2.54
CA LEU A 208 28.89 -4.11 -1.50
C LEU A 208 28.46 -5.13 -0.44
N THR A 209 28.30 -6.40 -0.81
CA THR A 209 27.79 -7.45 0.07
C THR A 209 28.83 -8.52 0.38
N GLY A 210 29.90 -8.63 -0.40
CA GLY A 210 30.95 -9.64 -0.20
C GLY A 210 30.36 -11.05 -0.25
N ASP A 211 30.94 -11.97 0.51
CA ASP A 211 30.52 -13.37 0.54
C ASP A 211 29.43 -13.67 1.60
N ALA A 212 29.01 -12.65 2.36
CA ALA A 212 28.02 -12.81 3.42
C ALA A 212 26.62 -13.06 2.82
N PRO A 213 25.79 -13.93 3.43
CA PRO A 213 24.40 -14.08 3.03
C PRO A 213 23.66 -12.74 2.99
N VAL A 214 22.79 -12.53 2.01
CA VAL A 214 22.11 -11.24 1.77
C VAL A 214 20.62 -11.35 2.04
N ALA A 215 20.09 -10.40 2.81
CA ALA A 215 18.67 -10.22 3.06
C ALA A 215 18.19 -8.91 2.41
N PHE A 216 17.35 -8.99 1.38
CA PHE A 216 16.66 -7.81 0.82
C PHE A 216 15.40 -7.51 1.62
N LEU A 217 15.27 -6.30 2.18
CA LEU A 217 14.05 -5.88 2.85
C LEU A 217 13.00 -5.45 1.83
N GLU A 218 11.91 -6.20 1.72
CA GLU A 218 10.85 -5.98 0.72
C GLU A 218 9.57 -5.40 1.34
N THR A 219 9.53 -5.25 2.66
CA THR A 219 8.44 -4.56 3.36
C THR A 219 8.32 -3.10 2.92
N VAL A 220 9.45 -2.43 2.68
CA VAL A 220 9.53 -1.04 2.19
C VAL A 220 8.97 -0.87 0.77
N HIS A 221 8.89 -1.97 0.00
CA HIS A 221 8.30 -2.02 -1.34
C HIS A 221 6.84 -2.53 -1.32
N GLY A 222 6.20 -2.62 -0.16
CA GLY A 222 4.82 -3.06 -0.02
C GLY A 222 4.60 -4.58 -0.05
N TYR A 223 5.66 -5.40 -0.03
CA TYR A 223 5.54 -6.87 0.02
C TYR A 223 5.39 -7.43 1.44
N GLY A 224 5.09 -6.59 2.43
CA GLY A 224 4.89 -7.01 3.82
C GLY A 224 3.75 -8.02 3.97
N VAL A 225 3.94 -9.04 4.81
CA VAL A 225 2.89 -10.02 5.13
C VAL A 225 1.86 -9.36 6.04
N SER A 226 0.87 -8.69 5.46
CA SER A 226 -0.27 -8.14 6.20
C SER A 226 -1.36 -9.21 6.38
N ARG A 227 -1.76 -9.48 7.63
CA ARG A 227 -2.81 -10.45 7.99
C ARG A 227 -4.11 -9.74 8.35
N GLY A 228 -5.26 -10.38 8.10
CA GLY A 228 -6.59 -9.81 8.39
C GLY A 228 -7.03 -8.73 7.39
N PHE A 229 -7.87 -7.77 7.82
CA PHE A 229 -8.42 -6.71 6.96
C PHE A 229 -7.33 -5.81 6.34
N GLY A 230 -6.20 -5.65 7.03
CA GLY A 230 -5.05 -4.89 6.54
C GLY A 230 -4.43 -5.47 5.26
N GLY A 231 -4.44 -6.79 5.10
CA GLY A 231 -3.88 -7.50 3.95
C GLY A 231 -4.78 -7.59 2.72
N LEU A 232 -6.00 -7.02 2.79
CA LEU A 232 -6.88 -6.96 1.63
C LEU A 232 -6.38 -5.91 0.63
N PRO A 233 -6.37 -6.20 -0.69
CA PRO A 233 -6.18 -5.19 -1.72
C PRO A 233 -7.11 -3.99 -1.52
N SER A 234 -6.61 -2.79 -1.81
CA SER A 234 -7.36 -1.54 -1.65
C SER A 234 -8.71 -1.58 -2.38
N SER A 235 -8.76 -2.20 -3.56
CA SER A 235 -10.00 -2.42 -4.31
C SER A 235 -11.07 -3.20 -3.52
N ILE A 236 -10.66 -4.24 -2.78
CA ILE A 236 -11.57 -5.02 -1.93
C ILE A 236 -12.03 -4.18 -0.72
N LYS A 237 -11.14 -3.39 -0.11
CA LYS A 237 -11.52 -2.49 0.99
C LYS A 237 -12.58 -1.49 0.55
N TRP A 238 -12.42 -0.87 -0.62
CA TRP A 238 -13.41 0.04 -1.21
C TRP A 238 -14.71 -0.67 -1.58
N ALA A 239 -14.64 -1.90 -2.10
CA ALA A 239 -15.83 -2.71 -2.37
C ALA A 239 -16.62 -3.01 -1.09
N LEU A 240 -15.94 -3.39 -0.01
CA LEU A 240 -16.56 -3.64 1.30
C LEU A 240 -17.17 -2.37 1.90
N LEU A 241 -16.49 -1.22 1.80
CA LEU A 241 -17.03 0.07 2.24
C LEU A 241 -18.28 0.46 1.43
N GLY A 242 -18.23 0.30 0.10
CA GLY A 242 -19.36 0.54 -0.78
C GLY A 242 -20.55 -0.35 -0.45
N LEU A 243 -20.30 -1.64 -0.18
CA LEU A 243 -21.34 -2.58 0.27
C LEU A 243 -21.94 -2.17 1.63
N ALA A 244 -21.11 -1.76 2.59
CA ALA A 244 -21.55 -1.31 3.90
C ALA A 244 -22.43 -0.05 3.79
N LEU A 245 -22.00 0.94 3.00
CA LEU A 245 -22.75 2.18 2.78
C LEU A 245 -24.07 1.92 2.05
N THR A 246 -24.06 1.05 1.03
CA THR A 246 -25.28 0.65 0.32
C THR A 246 -26.25 -0.07 1.25
N SER A 247 -25.75 -0.93 2.13
CA SER A 247 -26.55 -1.65 3.12
C SER A 247 -27.16 -0.69 4.15
N LEU A 248 -26.40 0.32 4.61
CA LEU A 248 -26.91 1.37 5.50
C LEU A 248 -28.04 2.18 4.85
N VAL A 249 -27.87 2.57 3.58
CA VAL A 249 -28.92 3.27 2.82
C VAL A 249 -30.16 2.38 2.66
N ALA A 250 -29.98 1.08 2.37
CA ALA A 250 -31.07 0.13 2.26
C ALA A 250 -31.83 -0.05 3.59
N LEU A 251 -31.10 -0.16 4.70
CA LEU A 251 -31.68 -0.25 6.05
C LEU A 251 -32.41 1.04 6.45
N TRP A 252 -31.85 2.21 6.15
CA TRP A 252 -32.48 3.49 6.41
C TRP A 252 -33.76 3.67 5.57
N ALA A 253 -33.72 3.30 4.30
CA ALA A 253 -34.90 3.31 3.42
C ALA A 253 -35.97 2.30 3.88
N ALA A 254 -35.57 1.14 4.40
CA ALA A 254 -36.49 0.15 4.96
C ALA A 254 -37.06 0.57 6.33
N GLY A 255 -36.27 1.30 7.13
CA GLY A 255 -36.61 1.81 8.46
C GLY A 255 -37.48 3.07 8.43
N LYS A 256 -37.39 3.89 7.39
CA LYS A 256 -38.37 4.94 7.10
C LYS A 256 -39.69 4.31 6.65
N ARG A 257 -40.49 3.86 7.61
CA ARG A 257 -41.88 3.46 7.41
C ARG A 257 -42.68 4.71 7.02
N PHE A 258 -42.77 5.01 5.73
CA PHE A 258 -43.83 5.85 5.19
C PHE A 258 -45.08 5.00 5.03
N GLY A 259 -45.85 4.95 6.11
CA GLY A 259 -47.29 4.74 6.08
C GLY A 259 -47.84 5.72 7.10
N GLU A 260 -48.86 6.49 6.71
CA GLU A 260 -49.67 7.24 7.66
C GLU A 260 -50.06 6.25 8.78
N PRO A 261 -49.85 6.57 10.07
CA PRO A 261 -50.39 5.73 11.12
C PRO A 261 -51.87 5.53 10.79
N GLU A 262 -52.33 4.28 10.71
CA GLU A 262 -53.77 4.03 10.61
C GLU A 262 -54.41 4.76 11.79
N ASP A 263 -55.25 5.75 11.50
CA ASP A 263 -56.03 6.42 12.52
C ASP A 263 -56.75 5.34 13.32
N GLU A 264 -56.49 5.27 14.63
CA GLU A 264 -57.26 4.41 15.51
C GLU A 264 -58.73 4.83 15.39
N ASP A 265 -59.56 3.87 15.00
CA ASP A 265 -61.02 3.94 14.97
C ASP A 265 -61.63 5.03 14.09
N SER A 266 -61.66 4.77 12.78
CA SER A 266 -62.82 5.21 12.00
C SER A 266 -64.05 4.47 12.54
N GLU A 267 -64.90 5.18 13.29
CA GLU A 267 -66.17 4.66 13.80
C GLU A 267 -66.91 3.91 12.68
N PRO A 268 -67.27 2.63 12.86
CA PRO A 268 -67.86 1.84 11.78
C PRO A 268 -69.12 2.55 11.28
N PRO A 269 -69.35 2.58 9.96
CA PRO A 269 -70.52 3.24 9.41
C PRO A 269 -71.79 2.70 10.10
N PRO A 270 -72.78 3.57 10.37
CA PRO A 270 -73.94 3.21 11.19
C PRO A 270 -74.59 1.93 10.65
N PRO A 271 -75.03 1.02 11.55
CA PRO A 271 -75.60 -0.26 11.15
C PRO A 271 -76.71 -0.06 10.12
N ARG A 272 -76.65 -0.80 9.00
CA ARG A 272 -77.65 -0.75 7.89
C ARG A 272 -79.10 -0.95 8.33
N VAL A 273 -79.32 -1.36 9.58
CA VAL A 273 -80.64 -1.52 10.21
C VAL A 273 -81.35 -0.17 10.39
N GLU A 274 -80.64 0.91 10.71
CA GLU A 274 -81.27 2.24 10.87
C GLU A 274 -81.84 2.78 9.55
N TYR A 275 -81.18 2.48 8.43
CA TYR A 275 -81.69 2.81 7.10
C TYR A 275 -82.94 2.00 6.75
N VAL A 276 -82.95 0.71 7.12
CA VAL A 276 -84.11 -0.17 6.89
C VAL A 276 -85.31 0.26 7.75
N ASP A 277 -85.08 0.66 9.00
CA ASP A 277 -86.14 1.15 9.89
C ASP A 277 -86.70 2.50 9.43
N ALA A 278 -85.85 3.41 8.94
CA ALA A 278 -86.31 4.67 8.34
C ALA A 278 -87.14 4.43 7.07
N LEU A 279 -86.71 3.50 6.20
CA LEU A 279 -87.44 3.13 4.99
C LEU A 279 -88.78 2.46 5.32
N ALA A 280 -88.79 1.51 6.26
CA ALA A 280 -89.98 0.82 6.74
C ALA A 280 -90.98 1.81 7.38
N GLY A 281 -90.50 2.76 8.18
CA GLY A 281 -91.32 3.81 8.77
C GLY A 281 -91.98 4.73 7.73
N SER A 282 -91.28 5.04 6.63
CA SER A 282 -91.84 5.83 5.52
C SER A 282 -92.91 5.05 4.73
N LEU A 283 -92.68 3.76 4.49
CA LEU A 283 -93.62 2.88 3.78
C LEU A 283 -94.87 2.59 4.61
N ALA A 284 -94.73 2.47 5.94
CA ALA A 284 -95.86 2.32 6.84
C ALA A 284 -96.76 3.56 6.86
N ARG A 285 -96.18 4.77 6.77
CA ARG A 285 -96.95 6.02 6.65
C ARG A 285 -97.63 6.22 5.29
N ALA A 286 -97.09 5.62 4.24
CA ALA A 286 -97.66 5.71 2.89
C ALA A 286 -98.77 4.67 2.62
N LYS A 287 -99.10 3.80 3.59
CA LYS A 287 -100.14 2.79 3.43
C LYS A 287 -101.51 3.39 3.79
N PRO A 288 -102.43 3.58 2.82
CA PRO A 288 -103.77 4.07 3.11
C PRO A 288 -104.54 3.04 3.95
N GLU A 289 -105.25 3.54 4.96
CA GLU A 289 -106.12 2.77 5.84
C GLU A 289 -107.26 2.16 4.99
N LYS A 290 -107.37 0.83 4.98
CA LYS A 290 -108.51 0.15 4.36
C LYS A 290 -109.69 0.27 5.32
N GLU A 291 -110.64 1.14 4.98
CA GLU A 291 -111.99 1.11 5.54
C GLU A 291 -112.59 -0.29 5.34
N HIS A 292 -112.95 -0.94 6.45
CA HIS A 292 -113.89 -2.05 6.46
C HIS A 292 -115.14 -1.56 7.19
N THR A 293 -116.21 -1.40 6.40
CA THR A 293 -117.67 -1.38 6.71
C THR A 293 -118.09 -1.36 8.16
#